data_AF-A0A924Y125-F1
#
_entry.id   AF-A0A924Y125-F1
#
_cell.length_a   1.000
_cell.length_b   1.000
_cell.length_c   1.000
_cell.angle_alpha   90.00
_cell.angle_beta   90.00
_cell.angle_gamma   90.00
#
_symmetry.space_group_name_H-M   'P 1'
#
loop_
_entity.id
_entity.type
_entity.pdbx_description
1 polymer ?
#
loop_
_entity_poly.entity_id
_entity_poly.type
_entity_poly.pdbx_seq_one_letter_code
_entity_poly.pdbx_strand_id
1 'polypeptide(L)'
;MSKTMAAPSANISTDTTRAKKRRLLTGLSPWQHVAAHVLLLLLCLPALLPLAWMISTSLKSDAQIFAKTGTLTLASLLPNPVQWENYPVAVRAVPFALYLHNTLFLCVFNVTGVVMSSALVAYGFGRLEFRGKTPLFLLMLSTIALPAQVTMVPVFALFRWLHWYGTYL
;
A
#
# COMPACT_ATOMS: atom_id res chain seq x y z
N MET A 1 40.34 48.31 42.39
CA MET A 1 38.96 47.79 42.37
C MET A 1 38.34 48.10 41.01
N SER A 2 37.71 47.09 40.41
CA SER A 2 36.76 47.12 39.29
C SER A 2 37.21 47.69 37.93
N LYS A 3 37.74 46.81 37.06
CA LYS A 3 37.66 47.00 35.61
C LYS A 3 36.32 46.45 35.12
N THR A 4 35.51 47.33 34.54
CA THR A 4 34.42 47.00 33.62
C THR A 4 34.98 46.31 32.38
N MET A 5 34.80 44.99 32.28
CA MET A 5 34.93 44.23 31.02
C MET A 5 33.52 43.84 30.56
N ALA A 6 32.88 44.73 29.82
CA ALA A 6 31.82 44.32 28.89
C ALA A 6 32.52 44.03 27.56
N ALA A 7 32.85 42.76 27.33
CA ALA A 7 33.23 42.27 26.01
C ALA A 7 31.97 41.84 25.24
N PRO A 8 31.88 42.18 23.94
CA PRO A 8 30.74 41.89 23.09
C PRO A 8 30.87 40.50 22.44
N SER A 9 29.81 40.12 21.72
CA SER A 9 29.77 39.15 20.61
C SER A 9 29.47 37.68 20.94
N ALA A 10 28.36 37.20 20.37
CA ALA A 10 28.35 36.15 19.34
C ALA A 10 27.05 35.34 19.41
N ASN A 11 25.96 35.87 18.84
CA ASN A 11 24.75 35.09 18.55
C ASN A 11 24.21 35.41 17.14
N ILE A 12 25.12 35.50 16.16
CA ILE A 12 24.79 35.85 14.76
C ILE A 12 24.87 34.63 13.82
N SER A 13 25.40 33.48 14.27
CA SER A 13 25.71 32.35 13.39
C SER A 13 24.63 31.26 13.27
N THR A 14 23.55 31.29 14.06
CA THR A 14 22.57 30.18 14.09
C THR A 14 21.33 30.38 13.21
N ASP A 15 21.07 31.59 12.69
CA ASP A 15 19.82 31.88 11.97
C ASP A 15 19.94 31.75 10.42
N THR A 16 21.15 31.87 9.88
CA THR A 16 21.37 31.89 8.42
C THR A 16 21.26 30.51 7.76
N THR A 17 21.45 29.43 8.50
CA THR A 17 21.44 28.05 7.96
C THR A 17 20.02 27.53 7.75
N ARG A 18 19.05 27.94 8.59
CA ARG A 18 17.65 27.48 8.52
C ARG A 18 16.89 28.14 7.37
N ALA A 19 17.17 29.41 7.09
CA ALA A 19 16.56 30.17 6.00
C ALA A 19 16.97 29.65 4.60
N LYS A 20 18.22 29.23 4.43
CA LYS A 20 18.74 28.73 3.15
C LYS A 20 18.19 27.36 2.76
N LYS A 21 17.94 26.47 3.74
CA LYS A 21 17.39 25.13 3.51
C LYS A 21 15.89 25.15 3.15
N ARG A 22 15.13 26.13 3.65
CA ARG A 22 13.74 26.38 3.22
C ARG A 22 13.65 26.95 1.80
N ARG A 23 14.62 27.76 1.37
CA ARG A 23 14.70 28.28 -0.01
C ARG A 23 15.02 27.23 -1.08
N LEU A 24 15.60 26.08 -0.71
CA LEU A 24 15.93 25.01 -1.66
C LEU A 24 14.72 24.18 -2.11
N LEU A 25 13.60 24.24 -1.38
CA LEU A 25 12.35 23.54 -1.72
C LEU A 25 11.32 24.43 -2.42
N THR A 26 11.58 25.73 -2.55
CA THR A 26 10.69 26.73 -3.15
C THR A 26 11.37 27.42 -4.34
N GLY A 27 11.95 26.63 -5.23
CA GLY A 27 12.59 27.10 -6.47
C GLY A 27 11.91 26.60 -7.75
N LEU A 28 10.74 25.96 -7.62
CA LEU A 28 9.99 25.46 -8.77
C LEU A 28 9.10 26.58 -9.32
N SER A 29 9.15 26.80 -10.63
CA SER A 29 8.34 27.81 -11.32
C SER A 29 6.84 27.46 -11.24
N PRO A 30 5.91 28.44 -11.34
CA PRO A 30 4.47 28.18 -11.28
C PRO A 30 3.99 27.20 -12.37
N TRP A 31 4.32 27.44 -13.64
CA TRP A 31 5.24 26.55 -14.38
C TRP A 31 5.15 25.03 -14.16
N GLN A 32 6.20 24.57 -13.47
CA GLN A 32 6.46 23.19 -13.09
C GLN A 32 5.41 22.64 -12.13
N HIS A 33 4.81 23.47 -11.27
CA HIS A 33 3.72 23.03 -10.40
C HIS A 33 2.47 22.67 -11.21
N VAL A 34 2.08 23.51 -12.17
CA VAL A 34 0.93 23.21 -13.05
C VAL A 34 1.20 21.94 -13.85
N ALA A 35 2.40 21.82 -14.44
CA ALA A 35 2.78 20.61 -15.17
C ALA A 35 2.76 19.34 -14.29
N ALA A 36 3.24 19.44 -13.05
CA ALA A 36 3.21 18.33 -12.10
C ALA A 36 1.76 17.94 -11.73
N HIS A 37 0.87 18.91 -11.49
CA HIS A 37 -0.54 18.63 -11.19
C HIS A 37 -1.27 18.02 -12.38
N VAL A 38 -1.03 18.52 -13.60
CA VAL A 38 -1.62 17.96 -14.82
C VAL A 38 -1.15 16.52 -15.04
N LEU A 39 0.15 16.26 -14.87
CA LEU A 39 0.71 14.90 -14.97
C LEU A 39 0.12 13.97 -13.91
N LEU A 40 -0.02 14.45 -12.67
CA LEU A 40 -0.56 13.68 -11.55
C LEU A 40 -2.05 13.37 -11.76
N LEU A 41 -2.84 14.33 -12.27
CA LEU A 41 -4.22 14.10 -12.67
C LEU A 41 -4.33 13.08 -13.82
N LEU A 42 -3.46 13.18 -14.81
CA LEU A 42 -3.42 12.27 -15.95
C LEU A 42 -3.06 10.83 -15.53
N LEU A 43 -2.22 10.66 -14.50
CA LEU A 43 -1.92 9.34 -13.92
C LEU A 43 -3.03 8.83 -12.99
N CYS A 44 -3.68 9.73 -12.26
CA CYS A 44 -4.72 9.40 -11.28
C CYS A 44 -6.03 8.97 -11.95
N LEU A 45 -6.45 9.66 -13.02
CA LEU A 45 -7.73 9.40 -13.68
C LEU A 45 -7.88 7.94 -14.16
N PRO A 46 -6.93 7.34 -14.89
CA PRO A 46 -7.02 5.93 -15.29
C PRO A 46 -7.03 4.96 -14.10
N ALA A 47 -6.34 5.29 -13.01
CA ALA A 47 -6.32 4.47 -11.79
C ALA A 47 -7.67 4.48 -11.05
N LEU A 48 -8.44 5.56 -11.15
CA LEU A 48 -9.78 5.68 -10.56
C LEU A 48 -10.86 5.00 -11.40
N LEU A 49 -10.67 4.83 -12.71
CA LEU A 49 -11.64 4.17 -13.59
C LEU A 49 -12.10 2.78 -13.11
N PRO A 50 -11.21 1.82 -12.78
CA PRO A 50 -11.65 0.51 -12.29
C PRO A 50 -12.41 0.59 -10.96
N LEU A 51 -12.07 1.55 -10.08
CA LEU A 51 -12.80 1.76 -8.83
C LEU A 51 -14.20 2.32 -9.07
N ALA A 52 -14.32 3.32 -9.95
CA ALA A 52 -15.61 3.88 -10.35
C ALA A 52 -16.49 2.81 -11.02
N TRP A 53 -15.89 1.97 -11.87
CA TRP A 53 -16.57 0.82 -12.47
C TRP A 53 -17.05 -0.18 -11.42
N MET A 54 -16.20 -0.53 -10.45
CA MET A 54 -16.55 -1.47 -9.37
C MET A 54 -17.76 -0.98 -8.56
N ILE A 55 -17.77 0.30 -8.17
CA ILE A 55 -18.90 0.91 -7.44
C ILE A 55 -20.16 0.89 -8.30
N SER A 56 -20.06 1.30 -9.56
CA SER A 56 -21.18 1.25 -10.51
C SER A 56 -21.76 -0.15 -10.64
N THR A 57 -20.92 -1.17 -10.83
CA THR A 57 -21.36 -2.56 -10.96
C THR A 57 -21.98 -3.11 -9.69
N SER A 58 -21.53 -2.68 -8.51
CA SER A 58 -22.12 -3.13 -7.24
C SER A 58 -23.57 -2.69 -7.05
N LEU A 59 -24.01 -1.65 -7.79
CA LEU A 59 -25.35 -1.08 -7.77
C LEU A 59 -26.22 -1.50 -8.97
N LYS A 60 -25.69 -2.34 -9.87
CA LYS A 60 -26.43 -2.87 -11.04
C LYS A 60 -27.19 -4.14 -10.70
N SER A 61 -28.26 -4.41 -11.44
CA SER A 61 -28.93 -5.72 -11.46
C SER A 61 -28.20 -6.71 -12.38
N ASP A 62 -28.37 -8.02 -12.14
CA ASP A 62 -27.79 -9.07 -12.99
C ASP A 62 -28.15 -8.88 -14.47
N ALA A 63 -29.39 -8.49 -14.76
CA ALA A 63 -29.85 -8.20 -16.10
C ALA A 63 -29.04 -7.08 -16.80
N GLN A 64 -28.61 -6.04 -16.07
CA GLN A 64 -27.77 -4.96 -16.62
C GLN A 64 -26.30 -5.36 -16.78
N ILE A 65 -25.82 -6.31 -15.96
CA ILE A 65 -24.45 -6.83 -16.04
C ILE A 65 -24.32 -7.73 -17.27
N PHE A 66 -25.31 -8.59 -17.53
CA PHE A 66 -25.29 -9.54 -18.64
C PHE A 66 -25.88 -8.99 -19.95
N ALA A 67 -26.71 -7.94 -19.89
CA ALA A 67 -27.08 -7.19 -21.09
C ALA A 67 -25.81 -6.52 -21.65
N LYS A 68 -25.35 -6.95 -22.83
CA LYS A 68 -24.15 -6.50 -23.57
C LYS A 68 -23.93 -4.98 -23.54
N THR A 69 -23.47 -4.45 -22.43
CA THR A 69 -22.98 -3.08 -22.26
C THR A 69 -21.47 -3.17 -22.23
N GLY A 70 -20.88 -3.63 -23.33
CA GLY A 70 -19.44 -3.77 -23.52
C GLY A 70 -18.73 -2.44 -23.80
N THR A 71 -19.42 -1.31 -23.64
CA THR A 71 -18.88 0.02 -23.93
C THR A 71 -18.63 0.78 -22.64
N LEU A 72 -17.39 1.23 -22.46
CA LEU A 72 -16.92 2.07 -21.36
C LEU A 72 -17.40 3.52 -21.56
N THR A 73 -18.73 3.71 -21.59
CA THR A 73 -19.39 5.01 -21.79
C THR A 73 -19.79 5.61 -20.44
N LEU A 74 -19.82 6.94 -20.32
CA LEU A 74 -20.40 7.62 -19.13
C LEU A 74 -21.79 7.08 -18.74
N ALA A 75 -22.61 6.68 -19.71
CA ALA A 75 -23.92 6.09 -19.47
C ALA A 75 -23.87 4.68 -18.85
N SER A 76 -22.82 3.89 -19.09
CA SER A 76 -22.66 2.57 -18.46
C SER A 76 -22.11 2.66 -17.04
N LEU A 77 -21.56 3.81 -16.65
CA LEU A 77 -21.10 4.08 -15.28
C LEU A 77 -22.26 4.41 -14.33
N LEU A 78 -23.40 4.88 -14.82
CA LEU A 78 -24.55 5.21 -13.99
C LEU A 78 -25.59 4.08 -14.05
N PRO A 79 -25.81 3.30 -12.97
CA PRO A 79 -26.83 2.26 -12.95
C PRO A 79 -28.22 2.88 -13.07
N ASN A 80 -29.08 2.30 -13.92
CA ASN A 80 -30.46 2.75 -14.08
C ASN A 80 -31.40 1.55 -14.31
N PRO A 81 -32.14 1.06 -13.30
CA PRO A 81 -32.28 1.61 -11.93
C PRO A 81 -31.07 1.30 -11.02
N VAL A 82 -30.90 2.10 -9.96
CA VAL A 82 -29.90 1.91 -8.91
C VAL A 82 -30.43 0.92 -7.87
N GLN A 83 -29.73 -0.19 -7.65
CA GLN A 83 -30.12 -1.25 -6.72
C GLN A 83 -29.32 -1.18 -5.41
N TRP A 84 -29.78 -0.35 -4.47
CA TRP A 84 -29.18 -0.26 -3.13
C TRP A 84 -29.37 -1.53 -2.30
N GLU A 85 -30.38 -2.34 -2.63
CA GLU A 85 -30.68 -3.61 -1.95
C GLU A 85 -29.54 -4.64 -2.08
N ASN A 86 -28.66 -4.50 -3.09
CA ASN A 86 -27.50 -5.36 -3.27
C ASN A 86 -26.58 -5.41 -2.03
N TYR A 87 -26.42 -4.30 -1.31
CA TYR A 87 -25.55 -4.26 -0.11
C TYR A 87 -26.10 -5.08 1.08
N PRO A 88 -27.33 -4.84 1.58
CA PRO A 88 -27.88 -5.63 2.67
C PRO A 88 -28.09 -7.10 2.27
N VAL A 89 -28.43 -7.38 1.00
CA VAL A 89 -28.52 -8.76 0.49
C VAL A 89 -27.15 -9.43 0.51
N ALA A 90 -26.10 -8.78 0.04
CA ALA A 90 -24.74 -9.35 0.02
C ALA A 90 -24.21 -9.64 1.43
N VAL A 91 -24.45 -8.73 2.40
CA VAL A 91 -24.02 -8.93 3.79
C VAL A 91 -24.77 -10.09 4.47
N ARG A 92 -26.00 -10.38 4.05
CA ARG A 92 -26.82 -11.49 4.57
C ARG A 92 -26.64 -12.81 3.81
N ALA A 93 -26.16 -12.76 2.56
CA ALA A 93 -26.00 -13.93 1.70
C ALA A 93 -24.93 -14.91 2.20
N VAL A 94 -23.96 -14.39 2.96
CA VAL A 94 -22.87 -15.17 3.57
C VAL A 94 -22.71 -14.74 5.03
N PRO A 95 -22.05 -15.54 5.89
CA PRO A 95 -21.65 -15.09 7.23
C PRO A 95 -20.53 -14.04 7.13
N PHE A 96 -20.85 -12.85 6.61
CA PHE A 96 -19.91 -11.78 6.26
C PHE A 96 -19.08 -11.33 7.47
N ALA A 97 -19.73 -11.16 8.63
CA ALA A 97 -19.06 -10.78 9.87
C ALA A 97 -18.01 -11.81 10.29
N LEU A 98 -18.27 -13.11 10.09
CA LEU A 98 -17.32 -14.18 10.38
C LEU A 98 -16.11 -14.12 9.44
N TYR A 99 -16.35 -13.94 8.13
CA TYR A 99 -15.27 -13.83 7.15
C TYR A 99 -14.41 -12.59 7.38
N LEU A 100 -15.05 -11.46 7.70
CA LEU A 100 -14.36 -10.23 8.05
C LEU A 100 -13.51 -10.41 9.31
N HIS A 101 -14.06 -11.02 10.37
CA HIS A 101 -13.33 -11.29 11.59
C HIS A 101 -12.14 -12.22 11.35
N ASN A 102 -12.32 -13.32 10.63
CA ASN A 102 -11.24 -14.25 10.31
C ASN A 102 -10.12 -13.59 9.50
N THR A 103 -10.48 -12.76 8.52
CA THR A 103 -9.52 -12.01 7.69
C THR A 103 -8.76 -10.99 8.52
N LEU A 104 -9.46 -10.19 9.33
CA LEU A 104 -8.82 -9.18 10.18
C LEU A 104 -7.89 -9.82 11.21
N PHE A 105 -8.35 -10.88 11.87
CA PHE A 105 -7.52 -11.65 12.80
C PHE A 105 -6.24 -12.12 12.11
N LEU A 106 -6.36 -12.83 10.99
CA LEU A 106 -5.21 -13.36 10.26
C LEU A 106 -4.28 -12.25 9.76
N CYS A 107 -4.82 -11.16 9.21
CA CYS A 107 -4.03 -10.02 8.73
C CYS A 107 -3.21 -9.38 9.85
N VAL A 108 -3.79 -9.16 11.03
CA VAL A 108 -3.08 -8.53 12.15
C VAL A 108 -1.89 -9.38 12.59
N PHE A 109 -2.09 -10.69 12.80
CA PHE A 109 -1.01 -11.57 13.21
C PHE A 109 0.06 -11.73 12.12
N ASN A 110 -0.35 -11.89 10.87
CA ASN A 110 0.57 -12.05 9.74
C ASN A 110 1.42 -10.79 9.52
N VAL A 111 0.80 -9.61 9.42
CA VAL A 111 1.52 -8.35 9.23
C VAL A 111 2.49 -8.10 10.38
N THR A 112 2.07 -8.32 11.63
CA THR A 112 2.94 -8.14 12.79
C THR A 112 4.14 -9.08 12.73
N GLY A 113 3.92 -10.37 12.47
CA GLY A 113 4.99 -11.37 12.35
C GLY A 113 5.96 -11.07 11.21
N VAL A 114 5.45 -10.70 10.04
CA VAL A 114 6.26 -10.34 8.87
C VAL A 114 7.08 -9.09 9.13
N VAL A 115 6.49 -8.04 9.71
CA VAL A 115 7.21 -6.79 10.00
C VAL A 115 8.32 -7.03 11.04
N MET A 116 8.03 -7.76 12.12
CA MET A 116 9.03 -8.09 13.13
C MET A 116 10.18 -8.92 12.57
N SER A 117 9.87 -9.97 11.82
CA SER A 117 10.87 -10.86 11.22
C SER A 117 11.70 -10.15 10.15
N SER A 118 11.04 -9.44 9.23
CA SER A 118 11.72 -8.70 8.16
C SER A 118 12.59 -7.56 8.69
N ALA A 119 12.17 -6.86 9.75
CA ALA A 119 12.98 -5.83 10.39
C ALA A 119 14.26 -6.42 11.01
N LEU A 120 14.18 -7.58 11.67
CA LEU A 120 15.34 -8.26 12.25
C LEU A 120 16.33 -8.70 11.15
N VAL A 121 15.82 -9.32 10.09
CA VAL A 121 16.63 -9.74 8.95
C VAL A 121 17.26 -8.54 8.25
N ALA A 122 16.49 -7.48 7.99
CA ALA A 122 16.98 -6.25 7.37
C ALA A 122 18.05 -5.57 8.23
N TYR A 123 17.92 -5.57 9.56
CA TYR A 123 18.97 -5.07 10.46
C TYR A 123 20.25 -5.91 10.35
N GLY A 124 20.13 -7.23 10.34
CA GLY A 124 21.27 -8.14 10.15
C GLY A 124 22.01 -7.88 8.83
N PHE A 125 21.28 -7.77 7.72
CA PHE A 125 21.88 -7.44 6.42
C PHE A 125 22.38 -5.99 6.33
N GLY A 126 21.75 -5.03 7.02
CA GLY A 126 22.08 -3.60 6.88
C GLY A 126 23.20 -3.11 7.80
N ARG A 127 23.32 -3.67 9.00
CA ARG A 127 24.21 -3.15 10.06
C ARG A 127 25.30 -4.12 10.49
N LEU A 128 25.12 -5.42 10.32
CA LEU A 128 26.14 -6.41 10.69
C LEU A 128 26.97 -6.80 9.48
N GLU A 129 28.28 -6.86 9.67
CA GLU A 129 29.22 -7.44 8.71
C GLU A 129 29.50 -8.89 9.12
N PHE A 130 28.95 -9.85 8.37
CA PHE A 130 29.14 -11.27 8.62
C PHE A 130 29.60 -12.02 7.36
N ARG A 131 30.35 -13.09 7.56
CA ARG A 131 30.87 -13.93 6.49
C ARG A 131 29.70 -14.70 5.83
N GLY A 132 29.51 -14.53 4.52
CA GLY A 132 28.41 -15.17 3.77
C GLY A 132 27.19 -14.27 3.49
N LYS A 133 27.27 -12.96 3.76
CA LYS A 133 26.19 -12.00 3.48
C LYS A 133 25.76 -11.97 2.00
N THR A 134 26.71 -11.96 1.06
CA THR A 134 26.41 -11.92 -0.38
C THR A 134 25.66 -13.15 -0.89
N PRO A 135 26.10 -14.40 -0.65
CA PRO A 135 25.35 -15.57 -1.12
C PRO A 135 23.97 -15.69 -0.47
N LEU A 136 23.82 -15.36 0.82
CA LEU A 136 22.50 -15.37 1.48
C LEU A 136 21.54 -14.32 0.91
N PHE A 137 22.06 -13.14 0.56
CA PHE A 137 21.27 -12.10 -0.11
C PHE A 137 20.80 -12.54 -1.50
N LEU A 138 21.69 -13.16 -2.28
CA LEU A 138 21.35 -13.70 -3.61
C LEU A 138 20.34 -14.86 -3.52
N LEU A 139 20.45 -15.71 -2.50
CA LEU A 139 19.47 -16.77 -2.25
C LEU A 139 18.09 -16.18 -1.95
N MET A 140 18.01 -15.16 -1.09
CA MET A 140 16.77 -14.46 -0.77
C MET A 140 16.12 -13.86 -2.03
N LEU A 141 16.89 -13.16 -2.87
CA LEU A 141 16.39 -12.63 -4.14
C LEU A 141 15.88 -13.74 -5.07
N SER A 142 16.60 -14.86 -5.15
CA SER A 142 16.18 -16.03 -5.93
C SER A 142 14.84 -16.60 -5.47
N THR A 143 14.56 -16.60 -4.16
CA THR A 143 13.27 -17.07 -3.63
C THR A 143 12.09 -16.16 -3.97
N ILE A 144 12.30 -14.84 -4.04
CA ILE A 144 11.25 -13.87 -4.42
C ILE A 144 10.90 -13.99 -5.91
N ALA A 145 11.84 -14.45 -6.74
CA ALA A 145 11.62 -14.64 -8.17
C ALA A 145 10.74 -15.87 -8.50
N LEU A 146 10.49 -16.76 -7.55
CA LEU A 146 9.65 -17.93 -7.77
C LEU A 146 8.18 -17.52 -7.96
N PRO A 147 7.49 -18.01 -9.01
CA PRO A 147 6.07 -17.71 -9.21
C PRO A 147 5.22 -18.39 -8.13
N ALA A 148 4.21 -17.71 -7.62
CA ALA A 148 3.35 -18.24 -6.55
C ALA A 148 2.66 -19.57 -6.93
N GLN A 149 2.44 -19.82 -8.23
CA GLN A 149 1.80 -21.02 -8.73
C GLN A 149 2.62 -22.29 -8.46
N VAL A 150 3.96 -22.22 -8.50
CA VAL A 150 4.80 -23.41 -8.26
C VAL A 150 4.94 -23.73 -6.78
N THR A 151 4.74 -22.75 -5.91
CA THR A 151 4.79 -22.95 -4.45
C THR A 151 3.44 -23.32 -3.85
N MET A 152 2.32 -23.04 -4.54
CA MET A 152 0.98 -23.37 -4.05
C MET A 152 0.77 -24.87 -3.78
N VAL A 153 1.15 -25.75 -4.70
CA VAL A 153 1.00 -27.21 -4.54
C VAL A 153 1.78 -27.75 -3.34
N PRO A 154 3.10 -27.47 -3.20
CA PRO A 154 3.85 -27.98 -2.05
C PRO A 154 3.39 -27.36 -0.72
N VAL A 155 2.99 -26.08 -0.70
CA VAL A 155 2.41 -25.46 0.50
C VAL A 155 1.13 -26.17 0.90
N PHE A 156 0.20 -26.40 -0.03
CA PHE A 156 -1.03 -27.13 0.28
C PHE A 156 -0.76 -28.54 0.81
N ALA A 157 0.14 -29.29 0.16
CA ALA A 157 0.52 -30.64 0.59
C ALA A 157 1.09 -30.64 2.02
N LEU A 158 1.94 -29.66 2.35
CA LEU A 158 2.51 -29.49 3.68
C LEU A 158 1.43 -29.25 4.75
N PHE A 159 0.51 -28.31 4.51
CA PHE A 159 -0.58 -28.00 5.46
C PHE A 159 -1.57 -29.17 5.60
N ARG A 160 -1.80 -29.91 4.52
CA ARG A 160 -2.62 -31.12 4.54
C ARG A 160 -1.99 -32.22 5.39
N TRP A 161 -0.66 -32.38 5.30
CA TRP A 161 0.11 -33.35 6.10
C TRP A 161 0.18 -32.94 7.58
N LEU A 162 0.34 -31.64 7.86
CA LEU A 162 0.30 -31.06 9.20
C LEU A 162 -1.10 -31.05 9.83
N HIS A 163 -2.14 -31.46 9.10
CA HIS A 163 -3.55 -31.38 9.53
C HIS A 163 -4.00 -29.96 9.91
N TRP A 164 -3.37 -28.93 9.37
CA TRP A 164 -3.75 -27.52 9.59
C TRP A 164 -4.70 -27.00 8.51
N TYR A 165 -4.99 -27.82 7.50
CA TYR A 165 -5.92 -27.45 6.44
C TYR A 165 -7.31 -27.09 6.97
N GLY A 166 -7.81 -25.91 6.59
CA GLY A 166 -9.12 -25.41 6.99
C GLY A 166 -9.16 -24.75 8.38
N THR A 167 -8.00 -24.47 8.98
CA THR A 167 -7.88 -23.74 10.25
C THR A 167 -7.53 -22.26 10.00
N TYR A 168 -7.12 -21.52 11.04
CA TYR A 168 -6.59 -20.15 10.90
C TYR A 168 -5.21 -20.08 10.23
N LEU A 169 -4.63 -21.23 9.86
CA LEU A 169 -3.33 -21.42 9.22
C LEU A 169 -3.54 -22.12 7.88
#